data_AF-A0A6I2R7Y8-F1
#
_entry.id   AF-A0A6I2R7Y8-F1
#
_cell.length_a   1.000
_cell.length_b   1.000
_cell.length_c   1.000
_cell.angle_alpha   90.00
_cell.angle_beta   90.00
_cell.angle_gamma   90.00
#
_symmetry.space_group_name_H-M   'P 1'
#
loop_
_entity.id
_entity.type
_entity.pdbx_description
1 polymer ?
#
loop_
_entity_poly.entity_id
_entity_poly.type
_entity_poly.pdbx_seq_one_letter_code
_entity_poly.pdbx_strand_id
1 'polypeptide(L)'
;MDINALIQTLQSALPQIAESCCIVNGALMNLTEVQNMGYDEFSMRAKMNMPLKLYKYFPNRLTELVDKKTGKPIIDETTGDKKNVNYSIQALRDNTVFMQSPSLFDDVYDSDISLNYSEYERARLLEYCIRCEIDVKEAMETPELANALMQTIADMINSTGNIDSLFKSAPATKNEDLSNQCFLLELKNQLYKGKDLGESLRNAIVSDFNRYLQYLQDSFRATCFATTPYSQLMWGGSYADCHRGFCVEYTVLPNDAQYQKLFLNLFPMIYCKVRPNMTEKLVKFQDKEPTMELLWDIYFHGALRKSIDWAFQNEWRLLLPMERNREEKDYCVSFFPITKVFLGNRMSHAARKEVIDICHARNIPYIGVTRNPDVFEMQECAIKCEECPHYTNNIPK
;
A
#
# COMPACT_ATOMS: atom_id res chain seq x y z
N MET A 1 37.17 3.51 -27.44
CA MET A 1 36.78 2.88 -26.16
C MET A 1 36.16 1.54 -26.51
N ASP A 2 36.76 0.43 -26.11
CA ASP A 2 36.27 -0.92 -26.46
C ASP A 2 34.91 -1.16 -25.81
N ILE A 3 33.92 -1.55 -26.62
CA ILE A 3 32.54 -1.79 -26.18
C ILE A 3 32.50 -2.88 -25.12
N ASN A 4 33.36 -3.90 -25.21
CA ASN A 4 33.42 -4.97 -24.22
C ASN A 4 34.00 -4.48 -22.89
N ALA A 5 35.02 -3.63 -22.93
CA ALA A 5 35.56 -3.00 -21.73
C ALA A 5 34.55 -2.04 -21.08
N LEU A 6 33.77 -1.31 -21.87
CA LEU A 6 32.68 -0.46 -21.39
C LEU A 6 31.56 -1.31 -20.75
N ILE A 7 31.14 -2.41 -21.37
CA ILE A 7 30.13 -3.34 -20.82
C ILE A 7 30.61 -3.96 -19.51
N GLN A 8 31.87 -4.42 -19.43
CA GLN A 8 32.41 -4.99 -18.20
C GLN A 8 32.52 -3.95 -17.07
N THR A 9 32.92 -2.72 -17.40
CA THR A 9 32.96 -1.60 -16.43
C THR A 9 31.55 -1.24 -15.95
N LEU A 10 30.56 -1.23 -16.85
CA LEU A 10 29.16 -1.01 -16.49
C LEU A 10 28.60 -2.16 -15.63
N GLN A 11 28.95 -3.41 -15.92
CA GLN A 11 28.53 -4.58 -15.14
C GLN A 11 29.13 -4.59 -13.74
N SER A 12 30.39 -4.17 -13.57
CA SER A 12 31.03 -4.09 -12.26
C SER A 12 30.53 -2.92 -11.41
N ALA A 13 30.18 -1.79 -12.04
CA ALA A 13 29.55 -0.64 -11.37
C ALA A 13 28.04 -0.81 -11.15
N LEU A 14 27.39 -1.75 -11.85
CA LEU A 14 25.94 -1.96 -11.84
C LEU A 14 25.33 -2.10 -10.45
N PRO A 15 25.93 -2.85 -9.49
CA PRO A 15 25.36 -2.99 -8.15
C PRO A 15 25.33 -1.66 -7.38
N GLN A 16 26.42 -0.89 -7.43
CA GLN A 16 26.54 0.41 -6.75
C GLN A 16 25.63 1.46 -7.39
N ILE A 17 25.52 1.45 -8.72
CA ILE A 17 24.57 2.30 -9.46
C ILE A 17 23.13 1.92 -9.11
N ALA A 18 22.81 0.61 -9.05
CA ALA A 18 21.46 0.15 -8.74
C ALA A 18 21.01 0.49 -7.31
N GLU A 19 21.94 0.58 -6.36
CA GLU A 19 21.65 0.98 -4.97
C GLU A 19 21.50 2.49 -4.79
N SER A 20 22.13 3.28 -5.66
CA SER A 20 22.14 4.75 -5.60
C SER A 20 21.16 5.42 -6.56
N CYS A 21 20.52 4.68 -7.45
CA CYS A 21 19.52 5.19 -8.39
C CYS A 21 18.10 4.76 -8.03
N CYS A 22 17.15 5.59 -8.45
CA CYS A 22 15.73 5.26 -8.43
C CYS A 22 15.05 5.77 -9.71
N ILE A 23 13.86 5.27 -10.00
CA ILE A 23 13.00 5.79 -11.05
C ILE A 23 11.78 6.44 -10.40
N VAL A 24 11.50 7.68 -10.75
CA VAL A 24 10.30 8.42 -10.29
C VAL A 24 9.62 9.01 -11.50
N ASN A 25 8.34 8.63 -11.72
CA ASN A 25 7.56 9.06 -12.88
C ASN A 25 8.29 8.84 -14.23
N GLY A 26 8.97 7.71 -14.39
CA GLY A 26 9.72 7.34 -15.59
C GLY A 26 11.12 7.97 -15.73
N ALA A 27 11.50 8.91 -14.85
CA ALA A 27 12.82 9.54 -14.86
C ALA A 27 13.79 8.81 -13.93
N LEU A 28 15.02 8.54 -14.41
CA LEU A 28 16.12 8.04 -13.59
C LEU A 28 16.68 9.18 -12.73
N MET A 29 16.78 8.96 -11.42
CA MET A 29 17.22 9.98 -10.44
C MET A 29 18.20 9.38 -9.43
N ASN A 30 19.01 10.23 -8.80
CA ASN A 30 19.82 9.83 -7.65
C ASN A 30 18.92 9.65 -6.43
N LEU A 31 18.99 8.49 -5.79
CA LEU A 31 18.11 8.14 -4.69
C LEU A 31 18.30 9.04 -3.46
N THR A 32 19.56 9.36 -3.11
CA THR A 32 19.88 10.23 -1.97
C THR A 32 19.33 11.63 -2.18
N GLU A 33 19.41 12.17 -3.40
CA GLU A 33 18.79 13.46 -3.73
C GLU A 33 17.29 13.42 -3.53
N VAL A 34 16.60 12.37 -4.00
CA VAL A 34 15.15 12.21 -3.77
C VAL A 34 14.82 12.09 -2.27
N GLN A 35 15.65 11.42 -1.48
CA GLN A 35 15.47 11.31 -0.02
C GLN A 35 15.61 12.65 0.69
N ASN A 36 16.50 13.52 0.22
CA ASN A 36 16.78 14.81 0.84
C ASN A 36 15.74 15.91 0.50
N MET A 37 14.86 15.68 -0.48
CA MET A 37 13.80 16.64 -0.86
C MET A 37 12.81 16.92 0.28
N GLY A 38 12.60 15.96 1.18
CA GLY A 38 11.51 16.05 2.16
C GLY A 38 10.12 16.14 1.52
N TYR A 39 9.10 16.43 2.32
CA TYR A 39 7.71 16.44 1.85
C TYR A 39 7.42 17.57 0.86
N ASP A 40 7.79 18.80 1.19
CA ASP A 40 7.38 19.98 0.41
C ASP A 40 7.97 19.97 -1.00
N GLU A 41 9.28 19.74 -1.13
CA GLU A 41 9.93 19.72 -2.44
C GLU A 41 9.49 18.52 -3.29
N PHE A 42 9.40 17.32 -2.70
CA PHE A 42 8.92 16.14 -3.42
C PHE A 42 7.47 16.34 -3.89
N SER A 43 6.60 16.86 -3.02
CA SER A 43 5.21 17.14 -3.34
C SER A 43 5.09 18.16 -4.47
N MET A 44 5.84 19.27 -4.39
CA MET A 44 5.86 20.28 -5.44
C MET A 44 6.30 19.70 -6.79
N ARG A 45 7.42 18.97 -6.82
CA ARG A 45 7.93 18.30 -8.03
C ARG A 45 6.94 17.29 -8.58
N ALA A 46 6.28 16.52 -7.72
CA ALA A 46 5.22 15.60 -8.13
C ALA A 46 4.07 16.36 -8.81
N LYS A 47 3.56 17.45 -8.24
CA LYS A 47 2.45 18.20 -8.85
C LYS A 47 2.83 18.85 -10.17
N MET A 48 4.06 19.35 -10.29
CA MET A 48 4.57 19.92 -11.55
C MET A 48 4.65 18.88 -12.67
N ASN A 49 4.94 17.62 -12.33
CA ASN A 49 5.09 16.53 -13.29
C ASN A 49 3.87 15.59 -13.34
N MET A 50 2.74 16.00 -12.75
CA MET A 50 1.52 15.20 -12.71
C MET A 50 1.01 14.93 -14.14
N PRO A 51 0.80 13.66 -14.53
CA PRO A 51 0.16 13.32 -15.78
C PRO A 51 -1.24 13.92 -15.88
N LEU A 52 -1.59 14.48 -17.04
CA LEU A 52 -2.97 14.94 -17.31
C LEU A 52 -3.97 13.79 -17.34
N LYS A 53 -3.48 12.57 -17.61
CA LYS A 53 -4.27 11.34 -17.73
C LYS A 53 -3.71 10.27 -16.80
N LEU A 54 -4.59 9.64 -16.05
CA LEU A 54 -4.31 8.47 -15.24
C LEU A 54 -5.13 7.29 -15.73
N TYR A 55 -4.57 6.09 -15.65
CA TYR A 55 -5.18 4.88 -16.18
C TYR A 55 -5.31 3.84 -15.08
N LYS A 56 -6.50 3.27 -14.90
CA LYS A 56 -6.69 2.15 -13.97
C LYS A 56 -7.18 0.93 -14.72
N TYR A 57 -6.41 -0.15 -14.61
CA TYR A 57 -6.75 -1.45 -15.14
C TYR A 57 -7.66 -2.16 -14.15
N PHE A 58 -8.72 -2.78 -14.67
CA PHE A 58 -9.72 -3.47 -13.89
C PHE A 58 -9.86 -4.91 -14.38
N PRO A 59 -9.72 -5.91 -13.50
CA PRO A 59 -10.05 -7.28 -13.83
C PRO A 59 -11.57 -7.42 -13.95
N ASN A 60 -12.06 -8.10 -14.97
CA ASN A 60 -13.49 -8.36 -15.10
C ASN A 60 -13.86 -9.70 -14.44
N ARG A 61 -13.91 -9.70 -13.10
CA ARG A 61 -14.15 -10.90 -12.29
C ARG A 61 -15.34 -10.71 -11.36
N LEU A 62 -16.11 -11.78 -11.18
CA LEU A 62 -17.12 -11.87 -10.15
C LEU A 62 -16.47 -12.21 -8.81
N THR A 63 -16.96 -11.57 -7.76
CA THR A 63 -16.63 -11.86 -6.37
C THR A 63 -17.87 -12.40 -5.67
N GLU A 64 -17.74 -13.59 -5.09
CA GLU A 64 -18.78 -14.21 -4.28
C GLU A 64 -18.95 -13.41 -2.98
N LEU A 65 -20.18 -13.03 -2.68
CA LEU A 65 -20.50 -12.32 -1.44
C LEU A 65 -20.57 -13.31 -0.28
N VAL A 66 -19.89 -13.00 0.81
CA VAL A 66 -19.87 -13.83 2.03
C VAL A 66 -20.34 -13.03 3.24
N ASP A 67 -21.07 -13.69 4.13
CA ASP A 67 -21.43 -13.13 5.42
C ASP A 67 -20.18 -13.05 6.31
N LYS A 68 -19.83 -11.84 6.75
CA LYS A 68 -18.58 -11.58 7.49
C LYS A 68 -18.51 -12.27 8.86
N LYS A 69 -19.64 -12.64 9.46
CA LYS A 69 -19.68 -13.29 10.78
C LYS A 69 -19.51 -14.80 10.68
N THR A 70 -20.11 -15.40 9.66
CA THR A 70 -20.20 -16.85 9.49
C THR A 70 -19.22 -17.38 8.45
N GLY A 71 -18.68 -16.52 7.59
CA GLY A 71 -17.83 -16.87 6.46
C GLY A 71 -18.56 -17.62 5.34
N LYS A 72 -19.90 -17.72 5.41
CA LYS A 72 -20.70 -18.48 4.44
C LYS A 72 -21.13 -17.61 3.26
N PRO A 73 -21.30 -18.19 2.06
CA PRO A 73 -21.81 -17.45 0.91
C PRO A 73 -23.22 -16.92 1.17
N ILE A 74 -23.47 -15.69 0.74
CA ILE A 74 -24.80 -15.09 0.77
C ILE A 74 -25.58 -15.66 -0.41
N ILE A 75 -26.76 -16.21 -0.13
CA ILE A 75 -27.65 -16.80 -1.14
C ILE A 75 -28.70 -15.79 -1.56
N ASP A 76 -29.05 -15.78 -2.84
CA ASP A 76 -30.22 -15.08 -3.35
C ASP A 76 -31.49 -15.83 -2.98
N GLU A 77 -32.37 -15.20 -2.21
CA GLU A 77 -33.62 -15.82 -1.75
C GLU A 77 -34.58 -16.12 -2.90
N THR A 78 -34.41 -15.48 -4.06
CA THR A 78 -35.28 -15.65 -5.23
C THR A 78 -34.78 -16.76 -6.13
N THR A 79 -33.47 -16.82 -6.42
CA THR A 79 -32.92 -17.81 -7.37
C THR A 79 -32.32 -19.04 -6.68
N GLY A 80 -31.98 -18.93 -5.39
CA GLY A 80 -31.23 -19.96 -4.66
C GLY A 80 -29.74 -19.99 -4.98
N ASP A 81 -29.26 -19.11 -5.87
CA ASP A 81 -27.85 -19.06 -6.26
C ASP A 81 -27.03 -18.20 -5.30
N LYS A 82 -25.71 -18.40 -5.34
CA LYS A 82 -24.80 -17.52 -4.60
C LYS A 82 -24.81 -16.12 -5.20
N LYS A 83 -24.95 -15.11 -4.33
CA LYS A 83 -24.83 -13.72 -4.75
C LYS A 83 -23.40 -13.40 -5.13
N ASN A 84 -23.24 -12.84 -6.32
CA ASN A 84 -21.97 -12.39 -6.84
C ASN A 84 -22.03 -10.91 -7.18
N VAL A 85 -20.91 -10.23 -7.05
CA VAL A 85 -20.76 -8.82 -7.42
C VAL A 85 -19.51 -8.63 -8.26
N ASN A 86 -19.56 -7.74 -9.23
CA ASN A 86 -18.38 -7.32 -9.98
C ASN A 86 -18.01 -5.89 -9.58
N TYR A 87 -17.08 -5.76 -8.64
CA TYR A 87 -16.66 -4.46 -8.11
C TYR A 87 -16.02 -3.57 -9.18
N SER A 88 -15.34 -4.15 -10.17
CA SER A 88 -14.79 -3.40 -11.30
C SER A 88 -15.89 -2.73 -12.13
N ILE A 89 -16.96 -3.47 -12.43
CA ILE A 89 -18.10 -2.93 -13.17
C ILE A 89 -18.83 -1.86 -12.34
N GLN A 90 -18.96 -2.05 -11.03
CA GLN A 90 -19.51 -1.01 -10.14
C GLN A 90 -18.65 0.25 -10.13
N ALA A 91 -17.33 0.11 -10.03
CA ALA A 91 -16.39 1.24 -10.07
C ALA A 91 -16.54 2.08 -11.36
N LEU A 92 -16.65 1.41 -12.52
CA LEU A 92 -16.93 2.08 -13.80
C LEU A 92 -18.32 2.74 -13.81
N ARG A 93 -19.34 2.00 -13.36
CA ARG A 93 -20.73 2.47 -13.36
C ARG A 93 -20.94 3.67 -12.47
N ASP A 94 -20.25 3.74 -11.33
CA ASP A 94 -20.47 4.77 -10.32
C ASP A 94 -19.41 5.89 -10.36
N ASN A 95 -18.39 5.74 -11.22
CA ASN A 95 -17.19 6.58 -11.24
C ASN A 95 -16.53 6.69 -9.86
N THR A 96 -16.19 5.53 -9.30
CA THR A 96 -15.52 5.43 -8.01
C THR A 96 -14.24 4.62 -8.10
N VAL A 97 -13.33 4.85 -7.17
CA VAL A 97 -12.15 4.03 -6.96
C VAL A 97 -12.18 3.47 -5.54
N PHE A 98 -11.91 2.17 -5.41
CA PHE A 98 -11.79 1.53 -4.11
C PHE A 98 -10.44 1.84 -3.48
N MET A 99 -10.46 2.29 -2.23
CA MET A 99 -9.31 2.61 -1.41
C MET A 99 -8.94 1.39 -0.56
N GLN A 100 -7.95 0.63 -1.01
CA GLN A 100 -7.56 -0.66 -0.45
C GLN A 100 -6.57 -0.49 0.72
N SER A 101 -6.58 -1.46 1.65
CA SER A 101 -5.53 -1.58 2.66
C SER A 101 -4.19 -1.90 2.01
N PRO A 102 -3.09 -1.19 2.33
CA PRO A 102 -1.76 -1.50 1.78
C PRO A 102 -1.35 -2.97 1.96
N SER A 103 -1.72 -3.59 3.08
CA SER A 103 -1.45 -5.01 3.38
C SER A 103 -2.18 -6.01 2.48
N LEU A 104 -3.14 -5.55 1.68
CA LEU A 104 -3.94 -6.36 0.75
C LEU A 104 -3.59 -6.08 -0.71
N PHE A 105 -2.46 -5.42 -0.97
CA PHE A 105 -1.98 -5.22 -2.33
C PHE A 105 -1.45 -6.53 -2.92
N ASP A 106 -1.58 -6.67 -4.25
CA ASP A 106 -1.20 -7.87 -5.00
C ASP A 106 0.28 -8.24 -4.85
N ASP A 107 1.13 -7.28 -4.46
CA ASP A 107 2.51 -7.52 -4.05
C ASP A 107 2.63 -7.25 -2.55
N VAL A 108 2.59 -8.34 -1.77
CA VAL A 108 2.61 -8.35 -0.30
C VAL A 108 3.89 -7.78 0.30
N TYR A 109 4.96 -7.62 -0.49
CA TYR A 109 6.19 -7.01 -0.01
C TYR A 109 6.29 -5.54 -0.43
N ASP A 110 5.63 -5.12 -1.49
CA ASP A 110 5.64 -3.72 -1.93
C ASP A 110 4.78 -2.85 -0.99
N SER A 111 5.22 -1.61 -0.75
CA SER A 111 4.55 -0.64 0.16
C SER A 111 4.72 -0.87 1.66
N ASP A 112 5.37 -1.96 2.08
CA ASP A 112 5.71 -2.20 3.47
C ASP A 112 6.85 -1.30 3.94
N ILE A 113 6.68 -0.77 5.15
CA ILE A 113 7.75 -0.06 5.85
C ILE A 113 8.68 -1.06 6.53
N SER A 114 9.97 -1.01 6.19
CA SER A 114 10.94 -1.98 6.70
C SER A 114 11.26 -1.69 8.17
N LEU A 115 10.77 -2.58 9.04
CA LEU A 115 11.10 -2.62 10.47
C LEU A 115 11.86 -3.89 10.82
N ASN A 116 12.98 -3.74 11.52
CA ASN A 116 13.78 -4.82 12.06
C ASN A 116 13.30 -5.15 13.47
N TYR A 117 12.81 -6.37 13.69
CA TYR A 117 12.30 -6.77 14.99
C TYR A 117 13.36 -6.71 16.10
N SER A 118 14.61 -7.10 15.82
CA SER A 118 15.67 -7.11 16.84
C SER A 118 16.05 -5.70 17.30
N GLU A 119 16.12 -4.75 16.37
CA GLU A 119 16.32 -3.33 16.69
C GLU A 119 15.11 -2.74 17.42
N TYR A 120 13.90 -3.14 17.02
CA TYR A 120 12.66 -2.75 17.68
C TYR A 120 12.61 -3.23 19.13
N GLU A 121 12.86 -4.51 19.36
CA GLU A 121 12.88 -5.15 20.68
C GLU A 121 13.86 -4.45 21.60
N ARG A 122 15.09 -4.22 21.12
CA ARG A 122 16.10 -3.45 21.85
C ARG A 122 15.58 -2.06 22.25
N ALA A 123 15.07 -1.30 21.28
CA ALA A 123 14.61 0.06 21.51
C ALA A 123 13.42 0.13 22.48
N ARG A 124 12.47 -0.82 22.39
CA ARG A 124 11.32 -0.89 23.32
C ARG A 124 11.75 -1.31 24.72
N LEU A 125 12.66 -2.27 24.85
CA LEU A 125 13.18 -2.66 26.17
C LEU A 125 13.90 -1.49 26.85
N LEU A 126 14.74 -0.76 26.11
CA LEU A 126 15.42 0.43 26.61
C LEU A 126 14.41 1.46 27.12
N GLU A 127 13.38 1.74 26.34
CA GLU A 127 12.32 2.68 26.67
C GLU A 127 11.55 2.26 27.94
N TYR A 128 11.16 0.99 28.06
CA TYR A 128 10.50 0.48 29.26
C TYR A 128 11.40 0.51 30.50
N CYS A 129 12.69 0.21 30.35
CA CYS A 129 13.65 0.34 31.44
C CYS A 129 13.76 1.79 31.94
N ILE A 130 13.84 2.76 31.02
CA ILE A 130 13.86 4.19 31.37
C ILE A 130 12.60 4.57 32.16
N ARG A 131 11.42 4.15 31.70
CA ARG A 131 10.14 4.43 32.40
C ARG A 131 10.03 3.78 33.78
N CYS A 132 10.78 2.69 34.02
CA CYS A 132 10.91 2.03 35.31
C CYS A 132 11.98 2.67 36.22
N GLU A 133 12.66 3.72 35.76
CA GLU A 133 13.82 4.36 36.40
C GLU A 133 14.97 3.38 36.67
N ILE A 134 15.20 2.44 35.75
CA ILE A 134 16.35 1.55 35.78
C ILE A 134 17.56 2.31 35.22
N ASP A 135 18.70 2.24 35.91
CA ASP A 135 19.96 2.80 35.40
C ASP A 135 20.44 1.96 34.20
N VAL A 136 20.16 2.46 32.99
CA VAL A 136 20.51 1.81 31.72
C VAL A 136 21.51 2.64 30.94
N LYS A 137 22.46 1.95 30.31
CA LYS A 137 23.46 2.57 29.43
C LYS A 137 23.10 2.26 27.98
N GLU A 138 23.32 3.22 27.09
CA GLU A 138 23.05 3.06 25.65
C GLU A 138 23.81 1.88 25.02
N ALA A 139 24.96 1.48 25.59
CA ALA A 139 25.75 0.33 25.15
C ALA A 139 25.26 -1.03 25.68
N MET A 140 24.26 -1.08 26.57
CA MET A 140 23.74 -2.36 27.08
C MET A 140 23.12 -3.17 25.94
N GLU A 141 23.36 -4.47 25.88
CA GLU A 141 22.81 -5.38 24.88
C GLU A 141 21.36 -5.78 25.19
N THR A 142 20.62 -6.26 24.18
CA THR A 142 19.20 -6.66 24.32
C THR A 142 18.96 -7.64 25.49
N PRO A 143 19.78 -8.69 25.71
CA PRO A 143 19.60 -9.58 26.86
C PRO A 143 19.82 -8.89 28.21
N GLU A 144 20.72 -7.89 28.29
CA GLU A 144 20.98 -7.15 29.53
C GLU A 144 19.80 -6.27 29.88
N LEU A 145 19.22 -5.58 28.90
CA LEU A 145 18.00 -4.78 29.07
C LEU A 145 16.81 -5.67 29.49
N ALA A 146 16.62 -6.81 28.81
CA ALA A 146 15.56 -7.75 29.14
C ALA A 146 15.70 -8.28 30.58
N ASN A 147 16.91 -8.68 30.99
CA ASN A 147 17.17 -9.17 32.34
C ASN A 147 16.91 -8.11 33.41
N ALA A 148 17.34 -6.87 33.18
CA ALA A 148 17.10 -5.76 34.11
C ALA A 148 15.60 -5.47 34.30
N LEU A 149 14.84 -5.45 33.20
CA LEU A 149 13.39 -5.25 33.25
C LEU A 149 12.70 -6.44 33.93
N MET A 150 13.08 -7.67 33.62
CA MET A 150 12.54 -8.87 34.27
C MET A 150 12.78 -8.88 35.78
N GLN A 151 13.98 -8.51 36.23
CA GLN A 151 14.30 -8.42 37.66
C GLN A 151 13.39 -7.40 38.35
N THR A 152 13.21 -6.23 37.73
CA THR A 152 12.34 -5.17 38.25
C THR A 152 10.88 -5.62 38.33
N ILE A 153 10.38 -6.33 37.32
CA ILE A 153 9.03 -6.91 37.31
C ILE A 153 8.88 -7.95 38.43
N ALA A 154 9.85 -8.85 38.59
CA ALA A 154 9.83 -9.89 39.61
C ALA A 154 9.82 -9.30 41.02
N ASP A 155 10.66 -8.30 41.29
CA ASP A 155 10.72 -7.60 42.58
C ASP A 155 9.41 -6.87 42.90
N MET A 156 8.76 -6.29 41.88
CA MET A 156 7.46 -5.66 42.04
C MET A 156 6.33 -6.64 42.36
N ILE A 157 6.30 -7.78 41.66
CA ILE A 157 5.33 -8.85 41.93
C ILE A 157 5.52 -9.39 43.35
N ASN A 158 6.77 -9.62 43.77
CA ASN A 158 7.08 -10.12 45.11
C ASN A 158 6.71 -9.13 46.22
N SER A 159 6.81 -7.83 45.97
CA SER A 159 6.54 -6.78 46.98
C SER A 159 5.08 -6.33 47.04
N THR A 160 4.38 -6.25 45.90
CA THR A 160 3.02 -5.68 45.81
C THR A 160 1.95 -6.67 45.38
N GLY A 161 2.34 -7.84 44.85
CA GLY A 161 1.44 -8.83 44.27
C GLY A 161 0.88 -8.46 42.89
N ASN A 162 1.29 -7.33 42.28
CA ASN A 162 0.87 -6.91 40.95
C ASN A 162 1.97 -6.12 40.23
N ILE A 163 1.66 -5.52 39.08
CA ILE A 163 2.60 -4.70 38.26
C ILE A 163 1.98 -3.35 37.87
N ASP A 164 0.90 -2.91 38.54
CA ASP A 164 0.16 -1.71 38.13
C ASP A 164 0.99 -0.42 38.22
N SER A 165 1.95 -0.39 39.15
CA SER A 165 2.88 0.72 39.35
C SER A 165 4.28 0.45 38.77
N LEU A 166 4.40 -0.42 37.75
CA LEU A 166 5.69 -0.80 37.17
C LEU A 166 6.45 0.41 36.62
N PHE A 167 5.75 1.25 35.86
CA PHE A 167 6.30 2.50 35.34
C PHE A 167 6.21 3.58 36.42
N LYS A 168 7.36 4.18 36.75
CA LYS A 168 7.49 5.20 37.80
C LYS A 168 7.47 6.61 37.22
N SER A 169 7.97 6.77 36.00
CA SER A 169 7.92 8.04 35.28
C SER A 169 6.48 8.39 34.91
N ALA A 170 6.10 9.66 35.13
CA ALA A 170 4.81 10.16 34.64
C ALA A 170 4.82 10.19 33.10
N PRO A 171 3.77 9.68 32.43
CA PRO A 171 3.75 9.62 30.98
C PRO A 171 3.75 11.03 30.39
N ALA A 172 4.60 11.26 29.37
CA ALA A 172 4.72 12.58 28.74
C ALA A 172 3.52 12.88 27.81
N THR A 173 2.86 11.86 27.28
CA THR A 173 1.70 12.00 26.39
C THR A 173 0.60 10.99 26.73
N LYS A 174 -0.60 11.22 26.18
CA LYS A 174 -1.71 10.26 26.26
C LYS A 174 -1.40 8.96 25.53
N ASN A 175 -0.69 9.03 24.39
CA ASN A 175 -0.29 7.83 23.64
C ASN A 175 0.70 6.98 24.43
N GLU A 176 1.62 7.62 25.17
CA GLU A 176 2.53 6.93 26.07
C GLU A 176 1.80 6.24 27.22
N ASP A 177 0.85 6.92 27.86
CA ASP A 177 0.01 6.33 28.91
C ASP A 177 -0.77 5.10 28.40
N LEU A 178 -1.41 5.20 27.23
CA LEU A 178 -2.10 4.08 26.60
C LEU A 178 -1.14 2.95 26.20
N SER A 179 0.06 3.27 25.74
CA SER A 179 1.10 2.31 25.39
C SER A 179 1.55 1.51 26.62
N ASN A 180 1.79 2.20 27.74
CA ASN A 180 2.11 1.60 29.03
C ASN A 180 0.99 0.67 29.51
N GLN A 181 -0.27 1.12 29.45
CA GLN A 181 -1.42 0.30 29.84
C GLN A 181 -1.54 -0.96 28.98
N CYS A 182 -1.36 -0.85 27.66
CA CYS A 182 -1.39 -2.00 26.77
C CYS A 182 -0.27 -3.01 27.08
N PHE A 183 0.94 -2.55 27.35
CA PHE A 183 2.05 -3.42 27.74
C PHE A 183 1.74 -4.17 29.05
N LEU A 184 1.28 -3.46 30.08
CA LEU A 184 0.94 -4.07 31.37
C LEU A 184 -0.20 -5.08 31.25
N LEU A 185 -1.25 -4.76 30.48
CA LEU A 185 -2.38 -5.65 30.25
C LEU A 185 -1.94 -6.93 29.52
N GLU A 186 -1.12 -6.80 28.48
CA GLU A 186 -0.61 -7.97 27.75
C GLU A 186 0.28 -8.82 28.64
N LEU A 187 1.20 -8.21 29.39
CA LEU A 187 2.08 -8.91 30.32
C LEU A 187 1.28 -9.68 31.39
N LYS A 188 0.27 -9.04 32.00
CA LYS A 188 -0.65 -9.71 32.92
C LYS A 188 -1.37 -10.88 32.26
N ASN A 189 -1.88 -10.69 31.04
CA ASN A 189 -2.59 -11.72 30.30
C ASN A 189 -1.70 -12.97 30.05
N GLN A 190 -0.45 -12.76 29.66
CA GLN A 190 0.51 -13.85 29.46
C GLN A 190 0.84 -14.57 30.77
N LEU A 191 1.03 -13.84 31.88
CA LEU A 191 1.25 -14.42 33.21
C LEU A 191 0.02 -15.22 33.69
N TYR A 192 -1.21 -14.72 33.48
CA TYR A 192 -2.45 -15.44 33.81
C TYR A 192 -2.61 -16.74 33.01
N LYS A 193 -2.03 -16.82 31.80
CA LYS A 193 -1.97 -18.05 31.00
C LYS A 193 -0.94 -19.07 31.52
N GLY A 194 -0.24 -18.77 32.61
CA GLY A 194 0.73 -19.66 33.25
C GLY A 194 2.10 -19.69 32.58
N LYS A 195 2.41 -18.71 31.73
CA LYS A 195 3.73 -18.58 31.10
C LYS A 195 4.75 -18.03 32.10
N ASP A 196 6.01 -18.41 31.94
CA ASP A 196 7.09 -17.83 32.74
C ASP A 196 7.29 -16.35 32.39
N LEU A 197 7.99 -15.61 33.26
CA LEU A 197 8.16 -14.17 33.12
C LEU A 197 8.93 -13.78 31.85
N GLY A 198 9.94 -14.56 31.47
CA GLY A 198 10.72 -14.29 30.25
C GLY A 198 9.89 -14.49 28.99
N GLU A 199 9.13 -15.59 28.93
CA GLU A 199 8.20 -15.80 27.82
C GLU A 199 7.10 -14.74 27.78
N SER A 200 6.58 -14.34 28.94
CA SER A 200 5.53 -13.33 29.06
C SER A 200 6.01 -11.95 28.59
N LEU A 201 7.22 -11.54 28.99
CA LEU A 201 7.83 -10.29 28.53
C LEU A 201 8.05 -10.31 27.01
N ARG A 202 8.65 -11.38 26.47
CA ARG A 202 8.87 -11.52 25.02
C ARG A 202 7.55 -11.40 24.25
N ASN A 203 6.51 -12.11 24.69
CA ASN A 203 5.22 -12.08 24.02
C ASN A 203 4.55 -10.70 24.10
N ALA A 204 4.74 -9.96 25.20
CA ALA A 204 4.28 -8.58 25.32
C ALA A 204 4.98 -7.65 24.31
N ILE A 205 6.31 -7.78 24.12
CA ILE A 205 7.06 -7.02 23.10
C ILE A 205 6.61 -7.40 21.67
N VAL A 206 6.43 -8.69 21.40
CA VAL A 206 5.92 -9.16 20.08
C VAL A 206 4.53 -8.62 19.79
N SER A 207 3.64 -8.61 20.79
CA SER A 207 2.30 -8.04 20.66
C SER A 207 2.35 -6.53 20.37
N ASP A 208 3.24 -5.80 21.06
CA ASP A 208 3.48 -4.38 20.82
C ASP A 208 3.96 -4.10 19.39
N PHE A 209 4.94 -4.88 18.93
CA PHE A 209 5.47 -4.82 17.56
C PHE A 209 4.38 -5.01 16.50
N ASN A 210 3.60 -6.08 16.62
CA ASN A 210 2.54 -6.40 15.66
C ASN A 210 1.44 -5.33 15.64
N ARG A 211 1.08 -4.81 16.82
CA ARG A 211 0.12 -3.71 16.94
C ARG A 211 0.64 -2.44 16.25
N TYR A 212 1.92 -2.14 16.40
CA TYR A 212 2.53 -0.97 15.76
C TYR A 212 2.63 -1.14 14.25
N LEU A 213 3.05 -2.31 13.75
CA LEU A 213 3.06 -2.59 12.31
C LEU A 213 1.67 -2.42 11.69
N GLN A 214 0.64 -2.95 12.35
CA GLN A 214 -0.75 -2.79 11.93
C GLN A 214 -1.18 -1.31 11.96
N TYR A 215 -0.76 -0.54 12.98
CA TYR A 215 -0.96 0.92 13.02
C TYR A 215 -0.41 1.63 11.80
N LEU A 216 0.85 1.35 11.43
CA LEU A 216 1.49 1.96 10.28
C LEU A 216 0.75 1.62 8.98
N GLN A 217 0.41 0.34 8.78
CA GLN A 217 -0.27 -0.15 7.58
C GLN A 217 -1.69 0.41 7.42
N ASP A 218 -2.43 0.59 8.51
CA ASP A 218 -3.81 1.06 8.45
C ASP A 218 -3.98 2.57 8.52
N SER A 219 -2.90 3.33 8.74
CA SER A 219 -2.96 4.80 8.88
C SER A 219 -3.47 5.50 7.61
N PHE A 220 -3.45 4.82 6.48
CA PHE A 220 -4.00 5.28 5.20
C PHE A 220 -4.64 4.14 4.42
N ARG A 221 -5.32 4.52 3.34
CA ARG A 221 -5.76 3.60 2.27
C ARG A 221 -5.19 4.09 0.95
N ALA A 222 -4.96 3.15 0.06
CA ALA A 222 -4.26 3.41 -1.19
C ALA A 222 -5.02 2.87 -2.41
N THR A 223 -4.86 3.55 -3.54
CA THR A 223 -5.27 3.01 -4.85
C THR A 223 -4.33 3.50 -5.94
N CYS A 224 -4.11 2.65 -6.93
CA CYS A 224 -3.02 2.81 -7.90
C CYS A 224 -3.53 3.06 -9.31
N PHE A 225 -2.74 3.82 -10.06
CA PHE A 225 -2.97 4.21 -11.45
C PHE A 225 -1.67 4.08 -12.24
N ALA A 226 -1.76 3.63 -13.48
CA ALA A 226 -0.69 3.73 -14.45
C ALA A 226 -0.77 5.06 -15.20
N THR A 227 0.26 5.35 -16.00
CA THR A 227 0.34 6.52 -16.89
C THR A 227 0.12 6.19 -18.36
N THR A 228 -0.16 4.92 -18.67
CA THR A 228 -0.45 4.47 -20.04
C THR A 228 -1.50 3.35 -20.05
N PRO A 229 -2.41 3.32 -21.05
CA PRO A 229 -3.31 2.20 -21.29
C PRO A 229 -2.66 1.13 -22.18
N TYR A 230 -1.38 1.28 -22.55
CA TYR A 230 -0.73 0.47 -23.58
C TYR A 230 0.26 -0.58 -23.05
N SER A 231 0.40 -0.71 -21.73
CA SER A 231 1.35 -1.65 -21.12
C SER A 231 0.91 -3.10 -21.32
N GLN A 232 1.69 -3.88 -22.08
CA GLN A 232 1.41 -5.32 -22.29
C GLN A 232 1.41 -6.09 -20.97
N LEU A 233 2.30 -5.73 -20.03
CA LEU A 233 2.40 -6.40 -18.73
C LEU A 233 1.18 -6.12 -17.84
N MET A 234 0.68 -4.88 -17.84
CA MET A 234 -0.56 -4.54 -17.12
C MET A 234 -1.77 -5.29 -17.69
N TRP A 235 -1.85 -5.42 -19.01
CA TRP A 235 -2.93 -6.17 -19.65
C TRP A 235 -2.81 -7.69 -19.46
N GLY A 236 -1.60 -8.25 -19.51
CA GLY A 236 -1.34 -9.69 -19.44
C GLY A 236 -1.50 -10.28 -18.03
N GLY A 237 -1.33 -9.48 -16.98
CA GLY A 237 -1.38 -9.90 -15.59
C GLY A 237 -2.76 -9.94 -14.94
N SER A 238 -2.78 -9.97 -13.60
CA SER A 238 -4.00 -9.94 -12.77
C SER A 238 -4.79 -8.64 -12.94
N TYR A 239 -4.11 -7.51 -13.12
CA TYR A 239 -4.70 -6.16 -13.19
C TYR A 239 -5.80 -6.00 -14.26
N ALA A 240 -5.69 -6.71 -15.39
CA ALA A 240 -6.69 -6.69 -16.45
C ALA A 240 -7.22 -8.09 -16.78
N ASP A 241 -7.15 -9.02 -15.82
CA ASP A 241 -7.58 -10.41 -15.96
C ASP A 241 -7.09 -11.06 -17.28
N CYS A 242 -5.79 -10.98 -17.56
CA CYS A 242 -5.19 -11.53 -18.78
C CYS A 242 -5.91 -11.08 -20.07
N HIS A 243 -6.08 -9.77 -20.24
CA HIS A 243 -6.80 -9.10 -21.32
C HIS A 243 -8.32 -9.34 -21.39
N ARG A 244 -8.94 -9.94 -20.36
CA ARG A 244 -10.41 -10.08 -20.26
C ARG A 244 -11.07 -8.92 -19.51
N GLY A 245 -10.27 -8.09 -18.85
CA GLY A 245 -10.66 -6.86 -18.18
C GLY A 245 -10.71 -5.64 -19.09
N PHE A 246 -10.81 -4.47 -18.49
CA PHE A 246 -10.82 -3.18 -19.18
C PHE A 246 -9.90 -2.19 -18.47
N CYS A 247 -9.59 -1.06 -19.11
CA CYS A 247 -8.80 0.01 -18.53
C CYS A 247 -9.57 1.33 -18.65
N VAL A 248 -9.61 2.11 -17.57
CA VAL A 248 -10.35 3.37 -17.49
C VAL A 248 -9.35 4.52 -17.47
N GLU A 249 -9.54 5.47 -18.38
CA GLU A 249 -8.81 6.74 -18.42
C GLU A 249 -9.57 7.82 -17.65
N TYR A 250 -8.86 8.46 -16.73
CA TYR A 250 -9.32 9.60 -15.96
C TYR A 250 -8.56 10.86 -16.34
N THR A 251 -9.25 12.00 -16.37
CA THR A 251 -8.60 13.31 -16.58
C THR A 251 -8.38 14.03 -15.27
N VAL A 252 -7.12 14.32 -14.97
CA VAL A 252 -6.74 15.06 -13.77
C VAL A 252 -7.11 16.53 -13.96
N LEU A 253 -7.86 17.08 -13.01
CA LEU A 253 -8.35 18.47 -13.01
C LEU A 253 -7.77 19.23 -11.81
N PRO A 254 -6.53 19.74 -11.88
CA PRO A 254 -5.84 20.33 -10.74
C PRO A 254 -6.44 21.66 -10.28
N ASN A 255 -7.19 22.36 -11.13
CA ASN A 255 -7.77 23.67 -10.81
C ASN A 255 -9.21 23.58 -10.30
N ASP A 256 -9.81 22.39 -10.32
CA ASP A 256 -11.17 22.18 -9.85
C ASP A 256 -11.17 21.89 -8.34
N ALA A 257 -11.87 22.73 -7.58
CA ALA A 257 -11.96 22.65 -6.12
C ALA A 257 -12.47 21.28 -5.63
N GLN A 258 -13.34 20.62 -6.40
CA GLN A 258 -13.89 19.31 -6.05
C GLN A 258 -12.80 18.23 -5.92
N TYR A 259 -11.75 18.34 -6.73
CA TYR A 259 -10.72 17.31 -6.82
C TYR A 259 -9.40 17.68 -6.13
N GLN A 260 -9.32 18.84 -5.47
CA GLN A 260 -8.10 19.31 -4.80
C GLN A 260 -7.56 18.28 -3.81
N LYS A 261 -8.43 17.68 -2.98
CA LYS A 261 -8.00 16.64 -2.03
C LYS A 261 -7.36 15.45 -2.74
N LEU A 262 -7.94 14.99 -3.85
CA LEU A 262 -7.38 13.87 -4.61
C LEU A 262 -6.05 14.25 -5.27
N PHE A 263 -6.02 15.42 -5.92
CA PHE A 263 -4.84 15.95 -6.60
C PHE A 263 -3.65 16.08 -5.64
N LEU A 264 -3.86 16.68 -4.46
CA LEU A 264 -2.81 16.86 -3.45
C LEU A 264 -2.29 15.54 -2.87
N ASN A 265 -3.11 14.49 -2.85
CA ASN A 265 -2.77 13.19 -2.28
C ASN A 265 -2.33 12.13 -3.32
N LEU A 266 -2.15 12.52 -4.59
CA LEU A 266 -1.58 11.68 -5.65
C LEU A 266 -0.06 11.85 -5.75
N PHE A 267 0.68 10.75 -5.64
CA PHE A 267 2.14 10.76 -5.68
C PHE A 267 2.68 9.71 -6.66
N PRO A 268 3.80 9.99 -7.34
CA PRO A 268 4.49 8.98 -8.13
C PRO A 268 5.19 7.98 -7.21
N MET A 269 5.26 6.72 -7.64
CA MET A 269 6.07 5.71 -6.96
C MET A 269 7.58 5.98 -7.15
N ILE A 270 8.34 5.58 -6.13
CA ILE A 270 9.80 5.59 -6.10
C ILE A 270 10.27 4.15 -6.25
N TYR A 271 10.69 3.83 -7.46
CA TYR A 271 11.18 2.51 -7.84
C TYR A 271 12.67 2.41 -7.52
N CYS A 272 13.07 1.54 -6.60
CA CYS A 272 14.47 1.41 -6.18
C CYS A 272 14.78 -0.02 -5.73
N LYS A 273 16.08 -0.35 -5.67
CA LYS A 273 16.54 -1.66 -5.21
C LYS A 273 16.60 -1.79 -3.68
N VAL A 274 16.85 -0.69 -2.99
CA VAL A 274 17.09 -0.67 -1.54
C VAL A 274 15.85 -0.27 -0.75
N ARG A 275 15.67 -0.86 0.44
CA ARG A 275 14.68 -0.46 1.43
C ARG A 275 15.40 0.20 2.61
N PRO A 276 15.01 1.42 3.00
CA PRO A 276 15.58 2.05 4.19
C PRO A 276 15.06 1.33 5.44
N ASN A 277 15.95 1.05 6.40
CA ASN A 277 15.54 0.59 7.72
C ASN A 277 15.03 1.80 8.52
N MET A 278 13.74 1.77 8.88
CA MET A 278 13.07 2.90 9.55
C MET A 278 12.86 2.67 11.05
N THR A 279 13.41 1.58 11.60
CA THR A 279 13.10 1.10 12.96
C THR A 279 13.39 2.14 14.03
N GLU A 280 14.64 2.62 14.11
CA GLU A 280 15.01 3.59 15.15
C GLU A 280 14.18 4.87 15.09
N LYS A 281 13.92 5.37 13.87
CA LYS A 281 13.14 6.60 13.68
C LYS A 281 11.71 6.38 14.14
N LEU A 282 11.04 5.35 13.64
CA LEU A 282 9.63 5.11 13.93
C LEU A 282 9.37 4.71 15.38
N VAL A 283 10.25 3.93 16.02
CA VAL A 283 10.06 3.53 17.42
C VAL A 283 10.13 4.75 18.35
N LYS A 284 11.01 5.72 18.07
CA LYS A 284 11.11 6.98 18.83
C LYS A 284 9.85 7.84 18.76
N PHE A 285 8.95 7.59 17.81
CA PHE A 285 7.69 8.29 17.63
C PHE A 285 6.45 7.44 17.95
N GLN A 286 6.59 6.14 18.23
CA GLN A 286 5.47 5.22 18.45
C GLN A 286 4.50 5.70 19.54
N ASP A 287 5.05 6.27 20.62
CA ASP A 287 4.30 6.71 21.81
C ASP A 287 4.08 8.23 21.85
N LYS A 288 4.30 8.93 20.73
CA LYS A 288 4.14 10.38 20.60
C LYS A 288 2.91 10.73 19.76
N GLU A 289 2.51 11.98 19.79
CA GLU A 289 1.49 12.48 18.86
C GLU A 289 2.03 12.43 17.42
N PRO A 290 1.23 11.98 16.44
CA PRO A 290 1.67 11.89 15.06
C PRO A 290 1.94 13.28 14.48
N THR A 291 3.10 13.45 13.84
CA THR A 291 3.48 14.67 13.14
C THR A 291 3.34 14.49 11.63
N MET A 292 3.31 15.60 10.88
CA MET A 292 3.36 15.56 9.41
C MET A 292 4.65 14.89 8.90
N GLU A 293 5.76 15.08 9.60
CA GLU A 293 7.04 14.43 9.28
C GLU A 293 6.96 12.91 9.44
N LEU A 294 6.33 12.43 10.52
CA LEU A 294 6.12 10.99 10.72
C LEU A 294 5.22 10.39 9.64
N LEU A 295 4.13 11.08 9.30
CA LEU A 295 3.24 10.65 8.21
C LEU A 295 4.00 10.61 6.87
N TRP A 296 4.86 11.60 6.62
CA TRP A 296 5.70 11.60 5.44
C TRP A 296 6.70 10.44 5.43
N ASP A 297 7.32 10.11 6.56
CA ASP A 297 8.21 8.94 6.63
C ASP A 297 7.47 7.64 6.29
N ILE A 298 6.26 7.47 6.83
CA ILE A 298 5.41 6.31 6.53
C ILE A 298 5.11 6.24 5.03
N TYR A 299 4.76 7.38 4.42
CA TYR A 299 4.44 7.43 2.99
C TYR A 299 5.68 7.20 2.14
N PHE A 300 6.75 7.96 2.36
CA PHE A 300 7.92 8.00 1.50
C PHE A 300 8.83 6.78 1.63
N HIS A 301 8.92 6.19 2.83
CA HIS A 301 9.76 5.02 3.08
C HIS A 301 8.98 3.70 3.09
N GLY A 302 7.65 3.75 3.16
CA GLY A 302 6.76 2.61 2.99
C GLY A 302 5.92 2.75 1.72
N ALA A 303 4.81 3.49 1.82
CA ALA A 303 3.72 3.51 0.84
C ALA A 303 4.12 3.88 -0.60
N LEU A 304 5.21 4.62 -0.80
CA LEU A 304 5.68 5.10 -2.10
C LEU A 304 6.91 4.35 -2.61
N ARG A 305 7.36 3.30 -1.92
CA ARG A 305 8.49 2.46 -2.32
C ARG A 305 8.03 1.20 -3.03
N LYS A 306 8.74 0.86 -4.10
CA LYS A 306 8.46 -0.34 -4.91
C LYS A 306 9.73 -0.90 -5.53
N SER A 307 9.79 -2.21 -5.75
CA SER A 307 10.93 -2.79 -6.47
C SER A 307 11.08 -2.17 -7.86
N ILE A 308 12.33 -1.93 -8.27
CA ILE A 308 12.65 -1.42 -9.60
C ILE A 308 12.15 -2.33 -10.74
N ASP A 309 11.93 -3.62 -10.46
CA ASP A 309 11.38 -4.58 -11.42
C ASP A 309 9.96 -4.20 -11.90
N TRP A 310 9.24 -3.40 -11.12
CA TRP A 310 7.89 -2.92 -11.42
C TRP A 310 7.87 -1.52 -12.06
N ALA A 311 9.02 -0.94 -12.41
CA ALA A 311 9.10 0.42 -12.95
C ALA A 311 8.29 0.61 -14.25
N PHE A 312 8.05 -0.47 -15.00
CA PHE A 312 7.21 -0.47 -16.22
C PHE A 312 5.76 -0.03 -15.97
N GLN A 313 5.26 -0.09 -14.73
CA GLN A 313 3.91 0.36 -14.39
C GLN A 313 3.80 1.88 -14.42
N ASN A 314 4.93 2.57 -14.17
CA ASN A 314 5.03 4.01 -13.96
C ASN A 314 3.85 4.53 -13.13
N GLU A 315 3.73 3.98 -11.92
CA GLU A 315 2.57 4.03 -11.07
C GLU A 315 2.46 5.38 -10.34
N TRP A 316 1.24 5.89 -10.28
CA TRP A 316 0.80 6.96 -9.40
C TRP A 316 -0.16 6.40 -8.36
N ARG A 317 0.04 6.78 -7.10
CA ARG A 317 -0.71 6.26 -5.96
C ARG A 317 -1.44 7.39 -5.26
N LEU A 318 -2.75 7.21 -5.08
CA LEU A 318 -3.55 8.06 -4.22
C LEU A 318 -3.48 7.50 -2.80
N LEU A 319 -3.07 8.32 -1.85
CA LEU A 319 -2.98 7.98 -0.42
C LEU A 319 -3.95 8.83 0.39
N LEU A 320 -5.00 8.23 0.95
CA LEU A 320 -5.96 8.96 1.78
C LEU A 320 -5.94 8.46 3.22
N PRO A 321 -5.87 9.37 4.22
CA PRO A 321 -6.12 9.00 5.60
C PRO A 321 -7.60 8.62 5.74
N MET A 322 -7.86 7.36 6.08
CA MET A 322 -9.23 6.83 6.25
C MET A 322 -9.26 5.98 7.51
N GLU A 323 -10.27 6.20 8.34
CA GLU A 323 -10.41 5.44 9.60
C GLU A 323 -10.69 3.96 9.33
N ARG A 324 -10.33 3.14 10.32
CA ARG A 324 -10.56 1.69 10.32
C ARG A 324 -12.04 1.34 10.53
N ASN A 325 -12.37 0.08 10.26
CA ASN A 325 -13.65 -0.56 10.60
C ASN A 325 -14.89 0.12 10.01
N ARG A 326 -14.71 0.88 8.93
CA ARG A 326 -15.82 1.39 8.12
C ARG A 326 -16.42 0.30 7.23
N GLU A 327 -17.62 0.56 6.73
CA GLU A 327 -18.25 -0.34 5.77
C GLU A 327 -17.50 -0.26 4.43
N GLU A 328 -17.50 -1.35 3.65
CA GLU A 328 -16.71 -1.42 2.40
C GLU A 328 -17.04 -0.30 1.42
N LYS A 329 -18.32 0.07 1.32
CA LYS A 329 -18.79 1.19 0.50
C LYS A 329 -18.16 2.52 0.88
N ASP A 330 -17.75 2.69 2.15
CA ASP A 330 -17.17 3.94 2.64
C ASP A 330 -15.70 4.11 2.18
N TYR A 331 -15.11 3.05 1.61
CA TYR A 331 -13.81 3.09 0.92
C TYR A 331 -13.92 3.31 -0.59
N CYS A 332 -15.14 3.37 -1.15
CA CYS A 332 -15.35 3.77 -2.53
C CYS A 332 -15.39 5.30 -2.62
N VAL A 333 -14.39 5.89 -3.26
CA VAL A 333 -14.26 7.35 -3.37
C VAL A 333 -14.61 7.79 -4.78
N SER A 334 -15.49 8.78 -4.93
CA SER A 334 -15.73 9.44 -6.23
C SER A 334 -14.44 10.03 -6.76
N PHE A 335 -14.12 9.73 -8.02
CA PHE A 335 -12.84 10.08 -8.61
C PHE A 335 -12.97 11.11 -9.74
N PHE A 336 -11.84 11.47 -10.34
CA PHE A 336 -11.80 12.33 -11.53
C PHE A 336 -12.74 11.84 -12.64
N PRO A 337 -13.14 12.72 -13.59
CA PRO A 337 -14.00 12.31 -14.68
C PRO A 337 -13.36 11.23 -15.55
N ILE A 338 -14.15 10.19 -15.86
CA ILE A 338 -13.79 9.18 -16.86
C ILE A 338 -13.92 9.80 -18.24
N THR A 339 -12.85 9.73 -19.04
CA THR A 339 -12.83 10.29 -20.40
C THR A 339 -12.72 9.24 -21.49
N LYS A 340 -12.27 8.03 -21.17
CA LYS A 340 -12.24 6.92 -22.12
C LYS A 340 -12.21 5.57 -21.41
N VAL A 341 -12.76 4.53 -22.03
CA VAL A 341 -12.58 3.13 -21.62
C VAL A 341 -11.92 2.32 -22.72
N PHE A 342 -10.88 1.59 -22.35
CA PHE A 342 -10.14 0.68 -23.22
C PHE A 342 -10.58 -0.76 -22.93
N LEU A 343 -10.95 -1.50 -23.98
CA LEU A 343 -11.52 -2.83 -23.87
C LEU A 343 -10.47 -3.89 -24.24
N GLY A 344 -10.18 -4.81 -23.32
CA GLY A 344 -9.25 -5.91 -23.54
C GLY A 344 -9.62 -6.79 -24.74
N ASN A 345 -8.61 -7.29 -25.45
CA ASN A 345 -8.77 -8.06 -26.69
C ASN A 345 -9.24 -9.52 -26.47
N ARG A 346 -9.26 -10.01 -25.23
CA ARG A 346 -9.77 -11.36 -24.88
C ARG A 346 -11.09 -11.33 -24.13
N MET A 347 -11.69 -10.15 -23.98
CA MET A 347 -12.98 -9.98 -23.34
C MET A 347 -14.06 -10.76 -24.09
N SER A 348 -14.91 -11.51 -23.37
CA SER A 348 -16.02 -12.24 -23.99
C SER A 348 -17.05 -11.26 -24.57
N HIS A 349 -17.87 -11.72 -25.53
CA HIS A 349 -18.90 -10.87 -26.14
C HIS A 349 -19.86 -10.28 -25.10
N ALA A 350 -20.33 -11.10 -24.15
CA ALA A 350 -21.25 -10.65 -23.10
C ALA A 350 -20.61 -9.59 -22.17
N ALA A 351 -19.39 -9.85 -21.69
CA ALA A 351 -18.63 -8.92 -20.87
C ALA A 351 -18.35 -7.59 -21.59
N ARG A 352 -17.93 -7.68 -22.85
CA ARG A 352 -17.66 -6.50 -23.68
C ARG A 352 -18.92 -5.68 -23.90
N LYS A 353 -20.05 -6.34 -24.18
CA LYS A 353 -21.35 -5.67 -24.32
C LYS A 353 -21.76 -4.94 -23.03
N GLU A 354 -21.60 -5.56 -21.87
CA GLU A 354 -21.92 -4.94 -20.58
C GLU A 354 -21.15 -3.63 -20.36
N VAL A 355 -19.83 -3.64 -20.60
CA VAL A 355 -19.00 -2.44 -20.46
C VAL A 355 -19.40 -1.36 -21.46
N ILE A 356 -19.68 -1.74 -22.71
CA ILE A 356 -20.14 -0.84 -23.77
C ILE A 356 -21.49 -0.20 -23.42
N ASP A 357 -22.44 -0.97 -22.90
CA ASP A 357 -23.77 -0.48 -22.52
C ASP A 357 -23.67 0.57 -21.39
N ILE A 358 -22.76 0.37 -20.43
CA ILE A 358 -22.45 1.38 -19.40
C ILE A 358 -21.84 2.65 -20.02
N CYS A 359 -20.91 2.48 -20.96
CA CYS A 359 -20.28 3.60 -21.64
C CYS A 359 -21.29 4.43 -22.43
N HIS A 360 -22.23 3.79 -23.15
CA HIS A 360 -23.33 4.48 -23.84
C HIS A 360 -24.22 5.24 -22.86
N ALA A 361 -24.66 4.58 -21.78
CA ALA A 361 -25.55 5.19 -20.78
C ALA A 361 -24.93 6.43 -20.11
N ARG A 362 -23.60 6.46 -19.97
CA ARG A 362 -22.85 7.56 -19.35
C ARG A 362 -22.18 8.51 -20.36
N ASN A 363 -22.38 8.30 -21.66
CA ASN A 363 -21.73 9.04 -22.73
C ASN A 363 -20.19 9.07 -22.63
N ILE A 364 -19.59 7.92 -22.33
CA ILE A 364 -18.14 7.72 -22.20
C ILE A 364 -17.60 7.11 -23.51
N PRO A 365 -16.61 7.73 -24.17
CA PRO A 365 -15.93 7.12 -25.30
C PRO A 365 -15.26 5.79 -24.93
N TYR A 366 -15.26 4.83 -25.84
CA TYR A 366 -14.53 3.58 -25.65
C TYR A 366 -13.87 3.09 -26.94
N ILE A 367 -12.86 2.24 -26.77
CA ILE A 367 -12.17 1.60 -27.88
C ILE A 367 -11.58 0.25 -27.45
N GLY A 368 -11.50 -0.70 -28.38
CA GLY A 368 -10.73 -1.92 -28.15
C GLY A 368 -9.22 -1.65 -28.16
N VAL A 369 -8.45 -2.47 -27.47
CA VAL A 369 -7.00 -2.53 -27.67
C VAL A 369 -6.60 -3.79 -28.44
N THR A 370 -5.48 -3.73 -29.14
CA THR A 370 -4.83 -4.88 -29.81
C THR A 370 -3.32 -4.80 -29.65
N ARG A 371 -2.61 -5.89 -29.97
CA ARG A 371 -1.14 -5.88 -29.93
C ARG A 371 -0.61 -5.04 -31.09
N ASN A 372 0.36 -4.18 -30.83
CA ASN A 372 1.11 -3.52 -31.90
C ASN A 372 2.02 -4.55 -32.60
N PRO A 373 2.03 -4.63 -33.94
CA PRO A 373 2.88 -5.58 -34.66
C PRO A 373 4.37 -5.20 -34.66
N ASP A 374 4.69 -3.92 -34.49
CA ASP A 374 6.03 -3.36 -34.70
C ASP A 374 6.77 -3.07 -33.38
N VAL A 375 6.04 -2.89 -32.27
CA VAL A 375 6.61 -2.66 -30.93
C VAL A 375 5.91 -3.48 -29.85
N PHE A 376 6.61 -3.74 -28.73
CA PHE A 376 6.08 -4.51 -27.59
C PHE A 376 5.14 -3.68 -26.70
N GLU A 377 4.09 -3.15 -27.31
CA GLU A 377 3.04 -2.37 -26.65
C GLU A 377 1.66 -2.82 -27.14
N MET A 378 0.61 -2.38 -26.44
CA MET A 378 -0.75 -2.42 -26.98
C MET A 378 -1.00 -1.14 -27.78
N GLN A 379 -1.99 -1.18 -28.66
CA GLN A 379 -2.46 -0.01 -29.41
C GLN A 379 -3.98 -0.02 -29.48
N GLU A 380 -4.59 1.11 -29.83
CA GLU A 380 -6.02 1.17 -30.10
C GLU A 380 -6.37 0.35 -31.36
N CYS A 381 -7.57 -0.25 -31.37
CA CYS A 381 -8.13 -0.84 -32.57
C CYS A 381 -8.46 0.26 -33.60
N ALA A 382 -8.25 -0.04 -34.88
CA ALA A 382 -8.57 0.89 -35.98
C ALA A 382 -10.08 1.07 -36.24
N ILE A 383 -10.91 0.15 -35.73
CA ILE A 383 -12.36 0.12 -35.89
C ILE A 383 -13.04 0.06 -34.52
N LYS A 384 -14.28 0.55 -34.46
CA LYS A 384 -15.12 0.41 -33.27
C LYS A 384 -15.45 -1.06 -33.00
N CYS A 385 -15.80 -1.37 -31.75
CA CYS A 385 -16.10 -2.74 -31.37
C CYS A 385 -17.33 -3.27 -32.13
N GLU A 386 -18.34 -2.43 -32.31
CA GLU A 386 -19.62 -2.76 -32.97
C GLU A 386 -19.46 -2.99 -34.47
N GLU A 387 -18.41 -2.45 -35.07
CA GLU A 387 -18.05 -2.63 -36.47
C GLU A 387 -17.06 -3.80 -36.64
N CYS A 388 -16.62 -4.42 -35.54
CA CYS A 388 -15.64 -5.50 -35.58
C CYS A 388 -16.32 -6.84 -35.94
N PRO A 389 -15.91 -7.52 -37.03
CA PRO A 389 -16.50 -8.81 -37.41
C PRO A 389 -16.35 -9.90 -36.33
N HIS A 390 -15.28 -9.82 -35.54
CA HIS A 390 -15.06 -10.71 -34.39
C HIS A 390 -16.03 -10.44 -33.23
N TYR A 391 -16.58 -9.23 -33.13
CA TYR A 391 -17.57 -8.88 -32.13
C TYR A 391 -18.99 -9.17 -32.60
N THR A 392 -19.32 -8.88 -33.86
CA THR A 392 -20.67 -9.12 -34.39
C THR A 392 -20.98 -10.58 -34.72
N ASN A 393 -20.09 -11.53 -34.38
CA ASN A 393 -20.13 -12.94 -34.79
C ASN A 393 -20.27 -13.16 -36.32
N ASN A 394 -19.89 -12.17 -37.13
CA ASN A 394 -19.95 -12.24 -38.60
C ASN A 394 -18.56 -12.55 -39.17
N ILE A 395 -17.91 -13.60 -38.68
CA ILE A 395 -16.66 -14.06 -39.29
C ILE A 395 -17.05 -14.93 -40.49
N PRO A 396 -16.69 -14.56 -41.74
CA PRO A 396 -16.78 -15.50 -42.85
C PRO A 396 -15.93 -16.72 -42.50
N LYS A 397 -16.53 -17.91 -42.55
CA LYS A 397 -15.83 -19.17 -42.29
C LYS A 397 -14.59 -19.33 -43.16
#